data_AF-A0A535SK35-F1
#
_entry.id   AF-A0A535SK35-F1
#
_cell.length_a   1.000
_cell.length_b   1.000
_cell.length_c   1.000
_cell.angle_alpha   90.00
_cell.angle_beta   90.00
_cell.angle_gamma   90.00
#
_symmetry.space_group_name_H-M   'P 1'
#
loop_
_entity.id
_entity.type
_entity.pdbx_description
1 polymer ?
#
loop_
_entity_poly.entity_id
_entity_poly.type
_entity_poly.pdbx_seq_one_letter_code
_entity_poly.pdbx_strand_id
1 'polypeptide(L)'
;METRLLAYEHAVTVSEIAAWANNLIGKEVPGDPGYTVVRVIQFQTTSGQSGYDAMILVEVTEIKPETQVALSEADIEVIEELTSSIDETTQN
;
A
#
# COMPACT_ATOMS: atom_id res chain seq x y z
N MET A 1 9.94 1.16 -11.72
CA MET A 1 10.11 1.06 -10.26
C MET A 1 11.25 1.96 -9.90
N GLU A 2 11.03 2.81 -8.90
CA GLU A 2 11.98 3.84 -8.48
C GLU A 2 12.25 3.71 -6.98
N THR A 3 13.29 4.40 -6.49
CA THR A 3 13.55 4.50 -5.06
C THR A 3 13.35 5.92 -4.57
N ARG A 4 12.91 6.04 -3.31
CA ARG A 4 12.80 7.31 -2.59
C ARG A 4 13.47 7.17 -1.23
N LEU A 5 14.10 8.24 -0.78
CA LEU A 5 14.76 8.31 0.51
C LEU A 5 13.91 9.18 1.43
N LEU A 6 13.48 8.61 2.55
CA LEU A 6 12.61 9.26 3.52
C LEU A 6 13.37 9.43 4.84
N ALA A 7 13.11 10.55 5.51
CA ALA A 7 13.66 10.84 6.82
C ALA A 7 12.56 10.73 7.89
N TYR A 8 12.94 10.22 9.06
CA TYR A 8 12.14 10.27 10.27
C TYR A 8 13.02 10.81 11.39
N GLU A 9 12.58 11.87 12.05
CA GLU A 9 13.37 12.56 13.06
C GLU A 9 12.72 12.42 14.44
N HIS A 10 13.55 12.49 15.48
CA HIS A 10 13.11 12.54 16.88
C HIS A 10 12.28 11.33 17.35
N ALA A 11 12.55 10.13 16.83
CA ALA A 11 11.92 8.91 17.34
C ALA A 11 12.38 8.62 18.78
N VAL A 12 11.45 8.23 19.64
CA VAL A 12 11.77 7.82 21.02
C VAL A 12 12.41 6.43 21.02
N THR A 13 12.00 5.56 20.10
CA THR A 13 12.52 4.18 20.01
C THR A 13 12.75 3.74 18.56
N VAL A 14 13.63 2.75 18.36
CA VAL A 14 13.80 2.11 17.05
C VAL A 14 12.52 1.39 16.59
N SER A 15 11.73 0.86 17.53
CA SER A 15 10.45 0.20 17.24
C SER A 15 9.43 1.15 16.64
N GLU A 16 9.43 2.42 17.06
CA GLU A 16 8.60 3.48 16.48
C GLU A 16 8.96 3.75 15.01
N ILE A 17 10.25 3.82 14.70
CA ILE A 17 10.75 3.96 13.32
C ILE A 17 10.28 2.78 12.46
N ALA A 18 10.40 1.55 12.97
CA ALA A 18 9.96 0.35 12.27
C ALA A 18 8.44 0.36 12.05
N ALA A 19 7.64 0.74 13.06
CA ALA A 19 6.20 0.85 12.96
C ALA A 19 5.79 1.89 11.91
N TRP A 20 6.43 3.07 11.92
CA TRP A 20 6.21 4.10 10.91
C TRP A 20 6.49 3.59 9.50
N ALA A 21 7.66 2.98 9.28
CA ALA A 21 8.07 2.51 7.97
C ALA A 21 7.19 1.39 7.43
N ASN A 22 6.76 0.46 8.28
CA ASN A 22 5.81 -0.59 7.90
C ASN A 22 4.45 0.03 7.51
N ASN A 23 4.05 1.10 8.19
CA ASN A 23 2.81 1.81 7.91
C ASN A 23 2.84 2.62 6.60
N LEU A 24 4.02 2.78 5.96
CA LEU A 24 4.14 3.40 4.65
C LEU A 24 3.75 2.45 3.51
N ILE A 25 3.92 1.14 3.68
CA ILE A 25 3.71 0.16 2.62
C ILE A 25 2.26 0.21 2.14
N GLY A 26 2.07 0.34 0.82
CA GLY A 26 0.76 0.48 0.18
C GLY A 26 0.15 1.88 0.27
N LYS A 27 0.85 2.86 0.87
CA LYS A 27 0.39 4.25 0.96
C LYS A 27 1.18 5.18 0.06
N GLU A 28 0.62 6.36 -0.16
CA GLU A 28 1.31 7.42 -0.87
C GLU A 28 2.62 7.81 -0.18
N VAL A 29 3.62 8.12 -1.01
CA VAL A 29 4.91 8.61 -0.53
C VAL A 29 4.71 9.99 0.10
N PRO A 30 5.13 10.21 1.36
CA PRO A 30 5.03 11.53 1.97
C PRO A 30 5.77 12.60 1.15
N GLY A 31 5.05 13.63 0.70
CA GLY A 31 5.61 14.74 -0.07
C GLY A 31 5.75 14.51 -1.58
N ASP A 32 5.43 13.31 -2.08
CA ASP A 32 5.49 12.96 -3.50
C ASP A 32 4.17 12.28 -3.95
N PRO A 33 3.08 13.07 -4.10
CA PRO A 33 1.78 12.53 -4.50
C PRO A 33 1.85 11.94 -5.91
N GLY A 34 1.18 10.80 -6.12
CA GLY A 34 1.27 10.05 -7.38
C GLY A 34 2.24 8.86 -7.33
N TYR A 35 2.89 8.60 -6.19
CA TYR A 35 3.66 7.39 -5.96
C TYR A 35 3.17 6.65 -4.72
N THR A 36 3.16 5.32 -4.78
CA THR A 36 2.85 4.44 -3.65
C THR A 36 4.10 3.66 -3.25
N VAL A 37 4.31 3.50 -1.94
CA VAL A 37 5.40 2.68 -1.40
C VAL A 37 5.07 1.19 -1.59
N VAL A 38 5.98 0.44 -2.21
CA VAL A 38 5.84 -1.00 -2.46
C VAL A 38 6.49 -1.81 -1.34
N ARG A 39 7.70 -1.42 -0.93
CA ARG A 39 8.44 -2.09 0.16
C ARG A 39 9.54 -1.20 0.69
N VAL A 40 10.02 -1.52 1.88
CA VAL A 40 11.23 -0.93 2.43
C VAL A 40 12.45 -1.75 2.00
N ILE A 41 13.48 -1.07 1.50
CA ILE A 41 14.72 -1.70 1.03
C ILE A 41 15.78 -1.68 2.13
N GLN A 42 15.96 -0.52 2.77
CA GLN A 42 17.04 -0.31 3.73
C GLN A 42 16.62 0.67 4.83
N PHE A 43 17.12 0.40 6.03
CA PHE A 43 17.04 1.29 7.19
C PHE A 43 18.43 1.66 7.66
N GLN A 44 18.63 2.93 7.96
CA GLN A 44 19.77 3.42 8.73
C GLN A 44 19.23 4.27 9.87
N THR A 45 19.66 3.95 11.10
CA THR A 45 19.31 4.73 12.28
C THR A 45 20.56 5.37 12.86
N THR A 46 20.39 6.60 13.36
CA THR A 46 21.42 7.34 14.07
C THR A 46 20.89 7.66 15.45
N SER A 47 21.61 7.28 16.50
CA SER A 47 21.24 7.61 17.88
C SER A 47 21.78 8.99 18.26
N GLY A 48 20.91 9.86 18.77
CA GLY A 48 21.26 11.15 19.36
C GLY A 48 21.08 11.17 20.88
N GLN A 49 21.30 12.32 21.51
CA GLN A 49 21.10 12.48 22.97
C GLN A 49 19.62 12.36 23.39
N SER A 50 18.69 12.63 22.48
CA SER A 50 17.25 12.74 22.75
C SER A 50 16.40 11.72 22.00
N GLY A 51 16.99 10.69 21.39
CA GLY A 51 16.25 9.69 20.62
C GLY A 51 17.02 9.17 19.41
N TYR A 52 16.28 8.82 18.36
CA TYR A 52 16.79 8.25 17.13
C TYR A 52 16.27 9.02 15.92
N ASP A 53 17.17 9.26 14.97
CA ASP A 53 16.80 9.67 13.62
C ASP A 53 16.99 8.50 12.67
N ALA A 54 16.23 8.47 11.58
CA ALA A 54 16.29 7.41 10.61
C ALA A 54 16.22 7.92 9.17
N MET A 55 17.00 7.26 8.32
CA MET A 55 16.89 7.34 6.87
C MET A 55 16.41 5.99 6.35
N ILE A 56 15.38 6.02 5.51
CA ILE A 56 14.74 4.84 4.96
C ILE A 56 14.71 4.92 3.45
N LEU A 57 15.32 3.93 2.80
CA LEU A 57 15.20 3.76 1.36
C LEU A 57 14.00 2.87 1.07
N VAL A 58 13.02 3.42 0.35
CA VAL A 58 11.81 2.70 -0.06
C VAL A 58 11.77 2.52 -1.56
N GLU A 59 11.22 1.41 -2.01
CA GLU A 59 10.84 1.20 -3.40
C GLU A 59 9.43 1.74 -3.62
N VAL A 60 9.24 2.47 -4.71
CA VAL A 60 7.97 3.11 -5.05
C VAL A 60 7.54 2.75 -6.47
N THR A 61 6.22 2.81 -6.67
CA THR A 61 5.60 2.72 -7.98
C THR A 61 4.70 3.92 -8.21
N GLU A 62 4.62 4.39 -9.45
CA GLU A 62 3.67 5.42 -9.84
C GLU A 62 2.24 4.88 -9.70
N ILE A 63 1.35 5.70 -9.13
CA ILE A 63 -0.08 5.47 -9.11
C ILE A 63 -0.55 5.67 -10.54
N LYS A 64 -0.73 4.56 -11.24
CA LYS A 64 -1.49 4.60 -12.48
C LYS A 64 -2.93 4.89 -12.07
N PRO A 65 -3.59 5.93 -12.61
CA PRO A 65 -5.02 6.02 -12.47
C PRO A 65 -5.57 4.67 -12.94
N GLU A 66 -6.31 3.99 -12.07
CA GLU A 66 -6.97 2.76 -12.47
C GLU A 66 -7.70 3.10 -13.76
N THR A 67 -7.36 2.39 -14.83
CA THR A 67 -8.24 2.29 -15.98
C THR A 67 -9.56 1.89 -15.37
N GLN A 68 -10.50 2.84 -15.24
CA GLN A 68 -11.84 2.54 -14.75
C GLN A 68 -12.31 1.39 -15.63
N VAL A 69 -12.36 0.19 -15.06
CA VAL A 69 -13.12 -0.89 -15.66
C VAL A 69 -14.54 -0.45 -15.42
N ALA A 70 -15.06 0.36 -16.34
CA ALA A 70 -16.48 0.60 -16.46
C ALA A 70 -17.07 -0.76 -16.83
N LEU A 71 -17.41 -1.56 -15.82
CA LEU A 71 -18.26 -2.72 -16.02
C LEU A 71 -19.51 -2.20 -16.72
N SER A 72 -19.73 -2.67 -17.95
CA SER A 72 -20.93 -2.29 -18.69
C SER A 72 -22.12 -2.99 -18.05
N GLU A 73 -23.33 -2.42 -18.16
CA GLU A 73 -24.55 -3.06 -17.62
C GLU A 73 -24.73 -4.50 -18.14
N ALA A 74 -24.19 -4.81 -19.32
CA ALA A 74 -24.18 -6.16 -19.89
C ALA A 74 -23.34 -7.18 -19.10
N ASP A 75 -22.31 -6.75 -18.36
CA ASP A 75 -21.49 -7.65 -17.53
C ASP A 75 -22.17 -8.00 -16.19
N ILE A 76 -23.16 -7.19 -15.77
CA ILE A 76 -23.92 -7.41 -14.53
C ILE A 76 -24.98 -8.51 -14.71
N GLU A 77 -25.64 -8.60 -15.87
CA GLU A 77 -26.66 -9.64 -16.16
C GLU A 77 -26.08 -11.06 -16.11
N VAL A 78 -24.81 -11.25 -16.49
CA VAL A 78 -24.16 -12.57 -16.52
C VAL A 78 -23.96 -13.15 -15.11
N ILE A 79 -23.81 -12.31 -14.09
CA ILE A 79 -23.59 -12.77 -12.70
C ILE A 79 -24.90 -13.26 -12.08
N GLU A 80 -26.03 -12.60 -12.34
CA GLU A 80 -27.34 -13.02 -11.82
C GLU A 80 -27.82 -14.35 -12.41
N GLU A 81 -27.53 -14.60 -13.69
CA GLU A 81 -27.87 -15.85 -14.38
C GLU A 81 -27.10 -17.05 -13.80
N LEU A 82 -25.82 -16.85 -13.45
CA LEU A 82 -24.98 -17.89 -12.85
C LEU A 82 -25.45 -18.27 -11.44
N THR A 83 -25.87 -17.32 -10.60
CA THR A 83 -26.35 -17.61 -9.24
C THR A 83 -27.74 -18.24 -9.20
N SER A 84 -28.59 -17.96 -10.20
CA SER A 84 -29.93 -18.54 -10.29
C SER A 84 -29.92 -20.04 -10.58
N SER A 85 -28.87 -20.53 -11.25
CA SER A 85 -28.71 -21.97 -11.56
C SER A 85 -28.26 -22.84 -10.38
N ILE A 86 -27.92 -22.24 -9.23
CA ILE A 86 -27.39 -22.96 -8.06
C ILE A 86 -28.50 -23.37 -7.08
N ASP A 87 -29.66 -22.71 -7.07
CA ASP A 87 -30.75 -23.00 -6.11
C ASP A 87 -31.68 -24.17 -6.51
N GLU A 88 -31.55 -24.74 -7.72
CA GLU A 88 -32.43 -25.84 -8.19
C GLU A 88 -31.97 -27.25 -7.77
N THR A 89 -31.00 -27.40 -6.85
CA THR A 89 -30.55 -28.73 -6.36
C THR A 89 -30.75 -28.97 -4.87
N THR A 90 -31.89 -28.54 -4.33
CA THR A 90 -32.47 -29.19 -3.14
C THR A 90 -33.68 -30.01 -3.58
N GLN A 91 -33.44 -31.29 -3.82
CA GLN A 91 -34.40 -32.28 -4.30
C GLN A 91 -35.50 -32.63 -3.28
N ASN A 92 -36.63 -33.09 -3.81
CA ASN A 92 -37.64 -33.94 -3.18
C ASN A 92 -37.05 -35.06 -2.30
#